data_AF-A0A914LXV6-F1
#
_entry.id   AF-A0A914LXV6-F1
#
_cell.length_a   1.000
_cell.length_b   1.000
_cell.length_c   1.000
_cell.angle_alpha   90.00
_cell.angle_beta   90.00
_cell.angle_gamma   90.00
#
_symmetry.space_group_name_H-M   'P 1'
#
loop_
_entity.id
_entity.type
_entity.pdbx_description
1 polymer ?
#
loop_
_entity_poly.entity_id
_entity_poly.type
_entity_poly.pdbx_seq_one_letter_code
_entity_poly.pdbx_strand_id
1 'polypeptide(L)'
;MDTHHHRLGPNHMLLPINRPLKPAENTQRDGLNQFGENGGDSPNYYPNSFRGPEPTGKAAQESQFVLEKEIVARFESGDDDNYSQPADMWKNV
;
A
#
# COMPACT_ATOMS: atom_id res chain seq x y z
N MET A 1 1.64 -7.99 -12.10
CA MET A 1 0.64 -6.90 -12.12
C MET A 1 -0.43 -7.30 -11.13
N ASP A 2 -0.62 -6.52 -10.07
CA ASP A 2 -1.61 -6.81 -9.02
C ASP A 2 -3.06 -6.61 -9.54
N THR A 3 -4.05 -7.22 -8.88
CA THR A 3 -5.43 -7.34 -9.38
C THR A 3 -6.08 -6.00 -9.67
N HIS A 4 -5.87 -4.98 -8.84
CA HIS A 4 -6.46 -3.66 -9.09
C HIS A 4 -5.94 -3.01 -10.37
N HIS A 5 -4.63 -3.12 -10.62
CA HIS A 5 -3.99 -2.57 -11.80
C HIS A 5 -4.49 -3.24 -13.09
N HIS A 6 -4.72 -4.55 -13.04
CA HIS A 6 -5.25 -5.29 -14.20
C HIS A 6 -6.74 -5.01 -14.45
N ARG A 7 -7.57 -5.09 -13.41
CA ARG A 7 -9.03 -5.02 -13.54
C ARG A 7 -9.55 -3.60 -13.80
N LEU A 8 -8.95 -2.60 -13.16
CA LEU A 8 -9.43 -1.21 -13.19
C LEU A 8 -8.46 -0.27 -13.94
N GLY A 9 -7.23 -0.72 -14.18
CA GLY A 9 -6.17 0.07 -14.81
C GLY A 9 -5.18 0.67 -13.81
N PRO A 10 -4.06 1.23 -14.31
CA PRO A 10 -2.98 1.75 -13.46
C PRO A 10 -3.41 2.96 -12.62
N ASN A 11 -4.32 3.79 -13.14
CA ASN A 11 -4.83 4.98 -12.47
C ASN A 11 -6.15 4.74 -11.70
N HIS A 12 -6.40 3.51 -11.23
CA HIS A 12 -7.66 3.15 -10.54
C HIS A 12 -7.95 3.99 -9.29
N MET A 13 -6.93 4.58 -8.67
CA MET A 13 -7.05 5.49 -7.52
C MET A 13 -7.71 6.83 -7.88
N LEU A 14 -7.80 7.18 -9.16
CA LEU A 14 -8.49 8.40 -9.61
C LEU A 14 -10.00 8.24 -9.69
N LEU A 15 -10.53 7.01 -9.67
CA LEU A 15 -11.97 6.75 -9.67
C LEU A 15 -12.61 7.43 -8.46
N PRO A 16 -13.75 8.16 -8.59
CA PRO A 16 -14.32 8.95 -7.51
C PRO A 16 -14.53 8.17 -6.20
N ILE A 17 -14.90 6.89 -6.29
CA ILE A 17 -15.12 6.02 -5.12
C ILE A 17 -13.82 5.58 -4.43
N ASN A 18 -12.70 5.51 -5.16
CA ASN A 18 -11.39 5.11 -4.63
C ASN A 18 -10.53 6.31 -4.23
N ARG A 19 -10.90 7.51 -4.67
CA ARG A 19 -10.08 8.70 -4.50
C ARG A 19 -10.07 9.14 -3.03
N PRO A 20 -8.90 9.38 -2.42
CA PRO A 20 -8.84 9.92 -1.07
C PRO A 20 -9.45 11.32 -1.01
N LEU A 21 -10.08 11.67 0.11
CA LEU A 21 -10.71 12.99 0.30
C LEU A 21 -9.70 14.12 0.25
N LYS A 22 -8.47 13.89 0.73
CA LYS A 22 -7.33 14.78 0.53
C LYS A 22 -6.49 14.24 -0.62
N PRO A 23 -6.27 15.01 -1.70
CA PRO A 23 -5.40 14.60 -2.80
C PRO A 23 -4.00 14.26 -2.29
N ALA A 24 -3.40 13.21 -2.88
CA ALA A 24 -2.02 12.88 -2.61
C ALA A 24 -1.08 13.80 -3.41
N GLU A 25 -0.16 14.46 -2.73
CA GLU A 25 0.92 15.21 -3.36
C GLU A 25 2.13 14.27 -3.52
N ASN A 26 2.41 13.85 -4.76
CA ASN A 26 3.52 12.95 -5.07
C ASN A 26 4.10 13.19 -6.47
N THR A 27 5.11 12.42 -6.82
CA THR A 27 5.84 12.51 -8.10
C THR A 27 5.35 11.52 -9.17
N GLN A 28 4.27 10.78 -8.92
CA GLN A 28 3.71 9.85 -9.92
C GLN A 28 3.07 10.64 -11.06
N ARG A 29 3.30 10.18 -12.30
CA ARG A 29 2.83 10.84 -13.53
C ARG A 29 2.33 9.80 -14.53
N ASP A 30 1.49 10.26 -15.44
CA ASP A 30 1.00 9.59 -16.63
C ASP A 30 0.24 8.29 -16.33
N GLY A 31 0.38 7.28 -17.19
CA GLY A 31 -0.36 6.03 -17.15
C GLY A 31 -1.67 6.07 -17.94
N LEU A 32 -2.12 4.88 -18.35
CA LEU A 32 -3.38 4.74 -19.10
C LEU A 32 -4.55 5.31 -18.29
N ASN A 33 -5.46 6.02 -18.97
CA ASN A 33 -6.61 6.69 -18.37
C ASN A 33 -6.23 7.64 -17.23
N GLN A 34 -5.15 8.41 -17.40
CA GLN A 34 -4.89 9.58 -16.56
C GLN A 34 -5.89 10.69 -16.92
N PHE A 35 -6.83 10.99 -16.02
CA PHE A 35 -7.85 12.03 -16.19
C PHE A 35 -7.87 13.05 -15.03
N GLY A 36 -6.87 12.98 -14.13
CA GLY A 36 -6.65 13.98 -13.09
C GLY A 36 -5.71 15.09 -13.55
N GLU A 37 -5.22 15.88 -12.59
CA GLU A 37 -4.29 17.00 -12.84
C GLU A 37 -2.88 16.55 -13.24
N ASN A 38 -2.58 15.24 -13.08
CA ASN A 38 -1.28 14.65 -13.40
C ASN A 38 -0.08 15.40 -12.78
N GLY A 39 -0.28 16.05 -11.63
CA GLY A 39 0.73 16.87 -10.96
C GLY A 39 1.12 18.17 -11.67
N GLY A 40 0.46 18.55 -12.77
CA GLY A 40 0.72 19.79 -13.51
C GLY A 40 2.21 20.01 -13.81
N ASP A 41 2.66 21.25 -13.63
CA ASP A 41 4.06 21.66 -13.84
C ASP A 41 4.97 21.41 -12.62
N SER A 42 4.48 20.70 -11.60
CA SER A 42 5.30 20.44 -10.41
C SER A 42 6.42 19.42 -10.69
N PRO A 43 7.59 19.55 -10.02
CA PRO A 43 8.70 18.62 -10.18
C PRO A 43 8.26 17.16 -10.01
N ASN A 44 8.62 16.33 -11.00
CA ASN A 44 8.25 14.91 -11.04
C ASN A 44 9.35 13.99 -10.47
N TYR A 45 10.28 14.54 -9.68
CA TYR A 45 11.38 13.81 -9.08
C TYR A 45 11.60 14.23 -7.63
N TYR A 46 12.14 13.31 -6.83
CA TYR A 46 12.50 13.53 -5.43
C TYR A 46 13.86 12.87 -5.14
N PRO A 47 14.78 13.51 -4.38
CA PRO A 47 14.68 14.87 -3.84
C PRO A 47 14.81 15.94 -4.94
N ASN A 48 14.26 17.13 -4.72
CA ASN A 48 14.37 18.26 -5.65
C ASN A 48 14.56 19.60 -4.92
N SER A 49 15.08 20.61 -5.62
CA SER A 49 15.35 21.94 -5.06
C SER A 49 14.26 22.97 -5.39
N PHE A 50 13.09 22.52 -5.87
CA PHE A 50 12.04 23.37 -6.45
C PHE A 50 10.74 23.36 -5.63
N ARG A 51 10.82 22.99 -4.34
CA ARG A 51 9.68 22.90 -3.41
C ARG A 51 8.57 21.96 -3.90
N GLY A 52 8.95 20.82 -4.49
CA GLY A 52 8.00 19.74 -4.79
C GLY A 52 7.53 18.99 -3.54
N PRO A 53 6.71 17.93 -3.70
CA PRO A 53 6.23 17.12 -2.59
C PRO A 53 7.36 16.53 -1.73
N GLU A 54 7.18 16.57 -0.41
CA GLU A 54 8.14 16.10 0.60
C GLU A 54 7.54 14.95 1.44
N PRO A 55 8.34 13.97 1.89
CA PRO A 55 7.89 12.92 2.79
C PRO A 55 7.34 13.49 4.12
N THR A 56 6.27 12.89 4.64
CA THR A 56 5.50 13.37 5.82
C THR A 56 6.25 13.27 7.17
N GLY A 57 7.57 13.07 7.15
CA GLY A 57 8.42 13.02 8.35
C GLY A 57 8.08 11.88 9.30
N LYS A 58 8.49 12.02 10.58
CA LYS A 58 8.42 10.96 11.59
C LYS A 58 7.01 10.46 11.90
N ALA A 59 5.97 11.27 11.68
CA ALA A 59 4.58 10.88 11.99
C ALA A 59 4.04 9.78 11.07
N ALA A 60 4.60 9.60 9.88
CA ALA A 60 4.24 8.56 8.93
C ALA A 60 5.22 7.37 8.95
N GLN A 61 6.18 7.35 9.88
CA GLN A 61 7.16 6.28 9.96
C GLN A 61 6.52 5.02 10.56
N GLU A 62 6.75 3.88 9.92
CA GLU A 62 6.32 2.58 10.43
C GLU A 62 7.01 2.24 11.75
N SER A 63 6.32 1.48 12.62
CA SER A 63 6.91 0.96 13.85
C SER A 63 8.05 -0.01 13.54
N GLN A 64 9.14 0.09 14.28
CA GLN A 64 10.23 -0.88 14.17
C GLN A 64 9.87 -2.18 14.89
N PHE A 65 10.03 -3.31 14.20
CA PHE A 65 9.85 -4.65 14.76
C PHE A 65 11.13 -5.45 14.58
N VAL A 66 11.58 -6.13 15.64
CA VAL A 66 12.79 -6.96 15.61
C VAL A 66 12.37 -8.41 15.41
N LEU A 67 12.93 -9.06 14.40
CA LEU A 67 12.73 -10.49 14.15
C LEU A 67 13.63 -11.30 15.08
N GLU A 68 13.08 -12.32 15.75
CA GLU A 68 13.84 -13.21 16.63
C GLU A 68 14.78 -14.15 15.86
N LYS A 69 14.47 -14.42 14.58
CA LYS A 69 15.26 -15.29 13.70
C LYS A 69 15.65 -14.52 12.44
N GLU A 70 16.92 -14.62 12.05
CA GLU A 70 17.45 -14.01 10.81
C GLU A 70 17.34 -14.94 9.59
N ILE A 71 16.43 -15.93 9.63
CA ILE A 71 16.30 -16.92 8.56
C ILE A 71 15.19 -16.51 7.61
N VAL A 72 15.53 -16.32 6.34
CA VAL A 72 14.58 -16.12 5.24
C VAL A 72 14.46 -17.43 4.47
N ALA A 73 13.36 -18.15 4.69
CA ALA A 73 13.07 -19.43 4.06
C ALA A 73 11.55 -19.59 3.84
N ARG A 74 11.16 -20.65 3.15
CA ARG A 74 9.78 -21.13 3.18
C ARG A 74 9.60 -21.94 4.44
N PHE A 75 8.81 -21.44 5.38
CA PHE A 75 8.44 -22.16 6.58
C PHE A 75 7.13 -22.92 6.30
N GLU A 76 7.11 -24.21 6.61
CA GLU A 76 5.90 -25.03 6.52
C GLU A 76 4.99 -24.75 7.72
N SER A 77 3.70 -24.54 7.46
CA SER A 77 2.67 -24.32 8.49
C SER A 77 1.66 -25.48 8.53
N GLY A 78 2.02 -26.64 7.96
CA GLY A 78 1.14 -27.81 7.90
C GLY A 78 0.81 -28.42 9.28
N ASP A 79 1.69 -28.24 10.25
CA ASP A 79 1.53 -28.71 11.63
C ASP A 79 0.86 -27.66 12.56
N ASP A 80 0.38 -26.55 12.01
CA ASP A 80 -0.37 -25.56 12.79
C ASP A 80 -1.67 -26.17 13.34
N ASP A 81 -2.11 -25.68 14.50
CA ASP A 81 -3.36 -26.13 15.12
C ASP A 81 -4.59 -25.61 14.36
N ASN A 82 -5.21 -26.50 13.61
CA ASN A 82 -6.37 -26.22 12.78
C ASN A 82 -7.71 -26.61 13.44
N TYR A 83 -7.71 -27.16 14.66
CA TYR A 83 -8.91 -27.79 15.24
C TYR A 83 -9.36 -27.18 16.56
N SER A 84 -8.47 -26.58 17.36
CA SER A 84 -8.87 -26.03 18.67
C SER A 84 -9.88 -24.89 18.52
N GLN A 85 -9.62 -23.89 17.67
CA GLN A 85 -10.56 -22.78 17.48
C GLN A 85 -11.93 -23.24 16.94
N PRO A 86 -12.04 -24.10 15.91
CA PRO A 86 -13.34 -24.66 15.50
C PRO A 86 -14.03 -25.53 16.56
N ALA A 87 -13.28 -26.32 17.32
CA ALA A 87 -13.86 -27.15 18.39
C ALA A 87 -14.41 -26.31 19.54
N ASP A 88 -13.70 -25.24 19.91
CA ASP A 88 -14.17 -24.28 20.90
C ASP A 88 -15.38 -23.50 20.39
N MET A 89 -15.39 -23.10 19.11
CA MET A 89 -16.56 -22.48 18.47
C MET A 89 -17.78 -23.38 18.55
N TRP A 90 -17.64 -24.70 18.35
CA TRP A 90 -18.75 -25.64 18.43
C TRP A 90 -19.28 -25.85 19.88
N LYS A 91 -18.40 -25.79 20.88
CA LYS A 91 -18.73 -26.15 22.26
C LYS A 91 -19.17 -24.96 23.11
N ASN A 92 -18.60 -23.78 22.85
CA ASN A 92 -18.62 -22.65 23.79
C ASN A 92 -19.17 -21.34 23.19
N VAL A 93 -19.61 -21.35 21.93
CA VAL A 93 -20.27 -20.22 21.24
C VAL A 93 -21.64 -20.66 20.76
#